data_AF-A0A350BSM4-F1
#
_entry.id   AF-A0A350BSM4-F1
#
_cell.length_a   1.000
_cell.length_b   1.000
_cell.length_c   1.000
_cell.angle_alpha   90.00
_cell.angle_beta   90.00
_cell.angle_gamma   90.00
#
_symmetry.space_group_name_H-M   'P 1'
#
loop_
_entity.id
_entity.type
_entity.pdbx_description
1 polymer ?
#
loop_
_entity_poly.entity_id
_entity_poly.type
_entity_poly.pdbx_seq_one_letter_code
_entity_poly.pdbx_strand_id
1 'polypeptide(L)'
;IYGITDSDTSIKIRGVLSYSGGLHDESWLDASDPPIISYHDDGDGIVPYKDGFATIFGKNIIFINGSYIMDSVANDVGVLSELNTVEGSLGHVSYFLMPSKATEVIDKSALFMYNMICGETSDVEESEEIKLYSFGPNPCQNSIVFHLNGIGTIEIFDLTGRSVLKQNISNSGVVNFTQVASGHYLMQIRIGETLLTEKVIKN
;
A
#
# COMPACT_ATOMS: atom_id res chain seq x y z
N ILE A 1 24.47 -16.91 -9.84
CA ILE A 1 23.12 -16.33 -9.66
C ILE A 1 23.29 -14.87 -10.04
N TYR A 2 22.75 -14.44 -11.17
CA TYR A 2 22.70 -13.01 -11.47
C TYR A 2 21.72 -12.41 -10.45
N GLY A 3 22.20 -11.47 -9.64
CA GLY A 3 21.36 -10.81 -8.63
C GLY A 3 20.20 -10.07 -9.29
N ILE A 4 19.16 -9.77 -8.52
CA ILE A 4 18.12 -8.84 -8.97
C ILE A 4 18.83 -7.49 -9.17
N THR A 5 18.88 -7.02 -10.41
CA THR A 5 19.44 -5.71 -10.77
C THR A 5 18.32 -4.71 -10.96
N ASP A 6 18.59 -3.45 -10.67
CA ASP A 6 17.78 -2.28 -11.03
C ASP A 6 17.35 -2.24 -12.52
N SER A 7 18.08 -2.89 -13.43
CA SER A 7 17.73 -2.97 -14.85
C SER A 7 16.51 -3.84 -15.18
N ASP A 8 16.08 -4.72 -14.26
CA ASP A 8 14.86 -5.50 -14.42
C ASP A 8 13.67 -4.74 -13.85
N THR A 9 13.05 -3.90 -14.69
CA THR A 9 11.89 -3.09 -14.31
C THR A 9 10.66 -3.94 -13.94
N SER A 10 10.68 -5.26 -14.14
CA SER A 10 9.61 -6.15 -13.69
C SER A 10 9.66 -6.42 -12.18
N ILE A 11 10.80 -6.15 -11.53
CA ILE A 11 10.98 -6.37 -10.08
C ILE A 11 11.43 -5.07 -9.43
N LYS A 12 10.47 -4.31 -8.89
CA LYS A 12 10.77 -3.11 -8.10
C LYS A 12 11.23 -3.49 -6.70
N ILE A 13 12.47 -3.15 -6.34
CA ILE A 13 12.94 -3.23 -4.96
C ILE A 13 12.17 -2.20 -4.12
N ARG A 14 11.59 -2.65 -3.00
CA ARG A 14 10.74 -1.81 -2.14
C ARG A 14 11.48 -1.22 -0.94
N GLY A 15 12.60 -1.81 -0.55
CA GLY A 15 13.40 -1.39 0.60
C GLY A 15 14.70 -2.19 0.69
N VAL A 16 15.68 -1.64 1.40
CA VAL A 16 16.98 -2.27 1.68
C VAL A 16 17.16 -2.37 3.19
N LEU A 17 17.57 -3.55 3.66
CA LEU A 17 18.06 -3.75 5.02
C LEU A 17 19.58 -3.90 4.99
N SER A 18 20.30 -3.03 5.68
CA SER A 18 21.77 -3.08 5.76
C SER A 18 22.23 -3.36 7.19
N TYR A 19 23.05 -4.40 7.36
CA TYR A 19 23.58 -4.83 8.65
C TYR A 19 25.11 -4.75 8.64
N SER A 20 25.66 -3.65 9.16
CA SER A 20 27.09 -3.31 9.15
C SER A 20 27.71 -3.42 7.75
N GLY A 21 26.96 -2.91 6.75
CA GLY A 21 27.37 -2.89 5.35
C GLY A 21 28.03 -1.57 4.94
N GLY A 22 28.45 -1.51 3.68
CA GLY A 22 28.91 -0.28 3.07
C GLY A 22 28.80 -0.31 1.54
N LEU A 23 28.83 0.88 0.95
CA LEU A 23 28.71 1.14 -0.47
C LEU A 23 30.05 1.63 -1.02
N HIS A 24 30.48 1.11 -2.17
CA HIS A 24 31.80 1.49 -2.71
C HIS A 24 31.89 2.95 -3.13
N ASP A 25 30.80 3.48 -3.69
CA ASP A 25 30.73 4.83 -4.24
C ASP A 25 29.37 5.40 -3.85
N GLU A 26 29.39 6.44 -3.03
CA GLU A 26 28.17 7.08 -2.53
C GLU A 26 27.35 7.74 -3.65
N SER A 27 27.97 8.04 -4.80
CA SER A 27 27.26 8.60 -5.96
C SER A 27 26.29 7.62 -6.62
N TRP A 28 26.31 6.34 -6.23
CA TRP A 28 25.33 5.36 -6.68
C TRP A 28 23.98 5.49 -5.99
N LEU A 29 23.89 6.28 -4.91
CA LEU A 29 22.62 6.61 -4.27
C LEU A 29 21.98 7.83 -4.95
N ASP A 30 20.77 7.67 -5.45
CA ASP A 30 19.97 8.75 -6.04
C ASP A 30 18.51 8.74 -5.57
N ALA A 31 17.74 9.76 -5.96
CA ALA A 31 16.36 9.95 -5.52
C ALA A 31 15.39 8.84 -5.95
N SER A 32 15.79 7.94 -6.86
CA SER A 32 14.99 6.81 -7.32
C SER A 32 15.18 5.54 -6.48
N ASP A 33 16.17 5.54 -5.59
CA ASP A 33 16.48 4.39 -4.74
C ASP A 33 15.39 4.11 -3.71
N PRO A 34 15.21 2.83 -3.33
CA PRO A 34 14.26 2.44 -2.31
C PRO A 34 14.72 2.92 -0.93
N PRO A 35 13.78 3.07 0.03
CA PRO A 35 14.11 3.35 1.42
C PRO A 35 15.11 2.36 2.02
N ILE A 36 15.97 2.84 2.92
CA ILE A 36 17.03 2.05 3.53
C ILE A 36 16.89 2.10 5.06
N ILE A 37 16.98 0.95 5.74
CA ILE A 37 17.23 0.88 7.18
C ILE A 37 18.58 0.22 7.41
N SER A 38 19.41 0.85 8.24
CA SER A 38 20.77 0.40 8.53
C SER A 38 20.99 0.20 10.02
N TYR A 39 21.76 -0.81 10.38
CA TYR A 39 22.31 -1.01 11.73
C TYR A 39 23.81 -1.12 11.64
N HIS A 40 24.54 -0.40 12.48
CA HIS A 40 26.00 -0.37 12.38
C HIS A 40 26.63 -0.01 13.73
N ASP A 41 27.65 -0.77 14.10
CA ASP A 41 28.54 -0.48 15.24
C ASP A 41 29.40 0.77 14.91
N ASP A 42 29.41 1.79 15.78
CA ASP A 42 30.11 3.06 15.50
C ASP A 42 31.64 2.93 15.47
N GLY A 43 32.18 1.93 16.17
CA GLY A 43 33.58 1.55 16.24
C GLY A 43 33.91 0.28 15.48
N ASP A 44 33.12 -0.09 14.47
CA ASP A 44 33.31 -1.29 13.67
C ASP A 44 34.70 -1.35 13.01
N GLY A 45 35.46 -2.39 13.34
CA GLY A 45 36.83 -2.60 12.86
C GLY A 45 36.94 -3.40 11.56
N ILE A 46 35.83 -3.95 11.06
CA ILE A 46 35.78 -4.80 9.85
C ILE A 46 35.22 -4.02 8.68
N VAL A 47 34.09 -3.35 8.86
CA VAL A 47 33.47 -2.43 7.89
C VAL A 47 33.38 -1.06 8.55
N PRO A 48 33.94 0.00 7.98
CA PRO A 48 33.91 1.32 8.62
C PRO A 48 32.47 1.83 8.74
N TYR A 49 32.14 2.44 9.89
CA TYR A 49 30.85 3.11 10.10
C TYR A 49 30.66 4.35 9.19
N LYS A 50 31.75 5.09 8.95
CA LYS A 50 31.86 6.21 8.01
C LYS A 50 32.57 5.75 6.73
N ASP A 51 33.29 6.62 6.05
CA ASP A 51 34.21 6.22 5.00
C ASP A 51 35.47 5.56 5.57
N GLY A 52 36.04 4.62 4.83
CA GLY A 52 37.29 3.97 5.21
C GLY A 52 37.55 2.68 4.45
N PHE A 53 38.60 1.96 4.85
CA PHE A 53 38.87 0.64 4.30
C PHE A 53 38.14 -0.44 5.09
N ALA A 54 37.40 -1.30 4.38
CA ALA A 54 37.04 -2.60 4.91
C ALA A 54 38.29 -3.44 5.12
N THR A 55 38.39 -4.10 6.28
CA THR A 55 39.56 -4.91 6.64
C THR A 55 39.20 -6.34 6.99
N ILE A 56 40.01 -7.29 6.53
CA ILE A 56 39.96 -8.68 6.99
C ILE A 56 41.36 -9.06 7.44
N PHE A 57 41.50 -9.61 8.65
CA PHE A 57 42.79 -9.95 9.26
C PHE A 57 43.79 -8.78 9.27
N GLY A 58 43.30 -7.54 9.45
CA GLY A 58 44.13 -6.32 9.47
C GLY A 58 44.70 -5.92 8.10
N LYS A 59 44.15 -6.45 7.00
CA LYS A 59 44.49 -6.04 5.64
C LYS A 59 43.33 -5.29 5.02
N ASN A 60 43.62 -4.11 4.49
CA ASN A 60 42.66 -3.32 3.73
C ASN A 60 42.34 -4.02 2.41
N ILE A 61 41.06 -4.15 2.09
CA ILE A 61 40.61 -4.82 0.85
C ILE A 61 40.01 -3.82 -0.11
N ILE A 62 39.11 -2.96 0.37
CA ILE A 62 38.36 -2.02 -0.45
C ILE A 62 38.01 -0.79 0.37
N PHE A 63 38.05 0.38 -0.25
CA PHE A 63 37.54 1.61 0.33
C PHE A 63 36.04 1.68 0.09
N ILE A 64 35.27 1.92 1.15
CA ILE A 64 33.81 1.94 1.12
C ILE A 64 33.28 2.99 2.09
N ASN A 65 32.03 3.37 1.85
CA ASN A 65 31.23 4.26 2.66
C ASN A 65 30.26 3.44 3.51
N GLY A 66 30.46 3.47 4.81
CA GLY A 66 29.58 2.85 5.79
C GLY A 66 28.23 3.53 5.92
N SER A 67 27.42 2.96 6.80
CA SER A 67 26.03 3.37 6.99
C SER A 67 25.85 4.85 7.36
N TYR A 68 26.83 5.49 8.01
CA TYR A 68 26.75 6.94 8.32
C TYR A 68 26.78 7.79 7.05
N ILE A 69 27.69 7.49 6.12
CA ILE A 69 27.81 8.25 4.87
C ILE A 69 26.62 7.91 3.96
N MET A 70 26.22 6.64 3.89
CA MET A 70 25.05 6.22 3.12
C MET A 70 23.78 6.94 3.61
N ASP A 71 23.58 7.06 4.92
CA ASP A 71 22.44 7.79 5.50
C ASP A 71 22.47 9.28 5.18
N SER A 72 23.64 9.92 5.30
CA SER A 72 23.81 11.34 4.94
C SER A 72 23.45 11.58 3.48
N VAL A 73 23.97 10.76 2.56
CA VAL A 73 23.74 10.92 1.13
C VAL A 73 22.29 10.60 0.76
N ALA A 74 21.72 9.52 1.32
CA ALA A 74 20.32 9.17 1.11
C ALA A 74 19.38 10.32 1.52
N ASN A 75 19.59 10.92 2.68
CA ASN A 75 18.82 12.08 3.14
C ASN A 75 19.00 13.30 2.22
N ASP A 76 20.21 13.55 1.73
CA ASP A 76 20.50 14.67 0.81
C ASP A 76 19.81 14.53 -0.56
N VAL A 77 19.70 13.30 -1.08
CA VAL A 77 19.02 13.01 -2.36
C VAL A 77 17.52 12.73 -2.20
N GLY A 78 16.99 12.77 -0.97
CA GLY A 78 15.56 12.61 -0.67
C GLY A 78 15.08 11.15 -0.54
N VAL A 79 15.99 10.19 -0.39
CA VAL A 79 15.68 8.79 -0.07
C VAL A 79 15.44 8.67 1.43
N LEU A 80 14.36 7.99 1.82
CA LEU A 80 14.08 7.68 3.23
C LEU A 80 15.16 6.75 3.78
N SER A 81 15.92 7.22 4.77
CA SER A 81 16.94 6.43 5.46
C SER A 81 16.72 6.41 6.97
N GLU A 82 16.82 5.22 7.57
CA GLU A 82 16.78 4.99 9.02
C GLU A 82 18.10 4.38 9.51
N LEU A 83 19.00 5.21 10.03
CA LEU A 83 20.25 4.75 10.63
C LEU A 83 20.10 4.44 12.13
N ASN A 84 20.34 3.19 12.50
CA ASN A 84 20.40 2.69 13.88
C ASN A 84 21.86 2.44 14.29
N THR A 85 22.49 3.46 14.86
CA THR A 85 23.86 3.34 15.40
C THR A 85 23.90 2.51 16.68
N VAL A 86 24.84 1.58 16.77
CA VAL A 86 25.19 0.89 18.02
C VAL A 86 26.37 1.61 18.64
N GLU A 87 26.05 2.58 19.48
CA GLU A 87 27.00 3.48 20.14
C GLU A 87 27.99 2.75 21.05
N GLY A 88 29.26 3.15 20.98
CA GLY A 88 30.34 2.64 21.83
C GLY A 88 30.69 1.17 21.59
N SER A 89 30.41 0.63 20.39
CA SER A 89 30.65 -0.76 20.06
C SER A 89 31.82 -0.93 19.09
N LEU A 90 32.80 -1.75 19.49
CA LEU A 90 33.93 -2.15 18.64
C LEU A 90 33.66 -3.44 17.86
N GLY A 91 32.42 -3.92 17.87
CA GLY A 91 32.02 -5.15 17.20
C GLY A 91 31.80 -4.96 15.70
N HIS A 92 31.40 -6.05 15.04
CA HIS A 92 30.89 -6.03 13.68
C HIS A 92 29.64 -6.89 13.68
N VAL A 93 28.47 -6.28 13.45
CA VAL A 93 27.16 -6.91 13.62
C VAL A 93 26.93 -7.36 15.08
N SER A 94 27.41 -6.58 16.05
CA SER A 94 27.40 -6.97 17.47
C SER A 94 25.99 -7.21 18.02
N TYR A 95 25.02 -6.50 17.45
CA TYR A 95 23.61 -6.53 17.81
C TYR A 95 22.94 -7.89 17.56
N PHE A 96 23.52 -8.77 16.75
CA PHE A 96 23.05 -10.16 16.61
C PHE A 96 23.69 -11.15 17.60
N LEU A 97 24.71 -10.73 18.36
CA LEU A 97 25.36 -11.57 19.37
C LEU A 97 24.61 -11.60 20.71
N MET A 98 23.68 -10.65 20.92
CA MET A 98 22.84 -10.57 22.11
C MET A 98 21.37 -10.86 21.74
N PRO A 99 20.72 -11.87 22.34
CA PRO A 99 19.36 -12.26 21.95
C PRO A 99 18.34 -11.12 22.00
N SER A 100 18.37 -10.29 23.05
CA SER A 100 17.43 -9.17 23.18
C SER A 100 17.63 -8.10 22.11
N LYS A 101 18.89 -7.80 21.77
CA LYS A 101 19.20 -6.82 20.72
C LYS A 101 18.89 -7.38 19.34
N ALA A 102 19.14 -8.67 19.13
CA ALA A 102 18.78 -9.37 17.90
C ALA A 102 17.27 -9.29 17.63
N THR A 103 16.45 -9.54 18.65
CA THR A 103 14.99 -9.38 18.55
C THR A 103 14.60 -7.95 18.22
N GLU A 104 15.20 -6.93 18.87
CA GLU A 104 14.92 -5.52 18.56
C GLU A 104 15.22 -5.18 17.10
N VAL A 105 16.37 -5.61 16.58
CA VAL A 105 16.79 -5.36 15.19
C VAL A 105 15.84 -6.04 14.21
N ILE A 106 15.46 -7.30 14.47
CA ILE A 106 14.53 -8.06 13.64
C ILE A 106 13.14 -7.39 13.65
N ASP A 107 12.61 -7.04 14.82
CA ASP A 107 11.27 -6.46 14.95
C ASP A 107 11.18 -5.09 14.27
N LYS A 108 12.19 -4.23 14.46
CA LYS A 108 12.25 -2.93 13.78
C LYS A 108 12.40 -3.07 12.26
N SER A 109 13.25 -3.98 11.79
CA SER A 109 13.41 -4.25 10.36
C SER A 109 12.11 -4.79 9.74
N ALA A 110 11.41 -5.65 10.47
CA ALA A 110 10.10 -6.15 10.06
C ALA A 110 9.05 -5.03 10.00
N LEU A 111 9.05 -4.10 10.97
CA LEU A 111 8.15 -2.94 10.95
C LEU A 111 8.44 -1.98 9.80
N PHE A 112 9.72 -1.72 9.52
CA PHE A 112 10.16 -0.93 8.37
C PHE A 112 9.62 -1.53 7.06
N MET A 113 9.78 -2.84 6.89
CA MET A 113 9.25 -3.57 5.74
C MET A 113 7.71 -3.65 5.73
N TYR A 114 7.06 -3.69 6.89
CA TYR A 114 5.61 -3.84 7.00
C TYR A 114 4.87 -2.73 6.25
N ASN A 115 5.29 -1.47 6.41
CA ASN A 115 4.69 -0.36 5.68
C ASN A 115 4.89 -0.45 4.16
N MET A 116 5.92 -1.14 3.70
CA MET A 116 6.24 -1.25 2.27
C MET A 116 5.53 -2.44 1.60
N ILE A 117 5.30 -3.51 2.36
CA ILE A 117 4.68 -4.76 1.91
C ILE A 117 3.16 -4.72 2.14
N CYS A 118 2.73 -4.18 3.28
CA CYS A 118 1.33 -4.15 3.70
C CYS A 118 0.71 -2.75 3.59
N GLY A 119 1.49 -1.71 3.25
CA GLY A 119 0.98 -0.36 2.94
C GLY A 119 0.24 -0.27 1.62
N GLU A 120 0.29 -1.32 0.79
CA GLU A 120 -0.82 -1.63 -0.12
C GLU A 120 -1.90 -2.33 0.71
N THR A 121 -2.45 -1.61 1.70
CA THR A 121 -3.80 -1.90 2.16
C THR A 121 -4.65 -1.88 0.91
N SER A 122 -5.39 -2.95 0.61
CA SER A 122 -6.27 -3.06 -0.55
C SER A 122 -6.87 -1.70 -0.91
N ASP A 123 -6.22 -1.02 -1.86
CA ASP A 123 -6.89 -0.02 -2.61
C ASP A 123 -7.83 -0.89 -3.45
N VAL A 124 -9.11 -0.86 -3.11
CA VAL A 124 -10.07 -0.97 -4.19
C VAL A 124 -9.68 0.26 -5.00
N GLU A 125 -8.95 0.07 -6.10
CA GLU A 125 -9.10 1.00 -7.21
C GLU A 125 -10.61 1.04 -7.39
N GLU A 126 -11.27 2.04 -6.80
CA GLU A 126 -12.55 2.50 -7.29
C GLU A 126 -12.15 3.08 -8.62
N SER A 127 -11.97 2.19 -9.61
CA SER A 127 -12.18 2.52 -11.00
C SER A 127 -13.40 3.40 -10.94
N GLU A 128 -13.27 4.64 -11.40
CA GLU A 128 -14.41 5.46 -11.72
C GLU A 128 -15.14 4.74 -12.87
N GLU A 129 -15.76 3.60 -12.56
CA GLU A 129 -16.91 3.12 -13.28
C GLU A 129 -17.84 4.32 -13.24
N ILE A 130 -18.07 4.89 -14.42
CA ILE A 130 -19.10 5.89 -14.62
C ILE A 130 -20.37 5.27 -14.06
N LYS A 131 -20.71 5.61 -12.80
CA LYS A 131 -21.90 5.09 -12.14
C LYS A 131 -23.06 5.61 -12.97
N LEU A 132 -23.60 4.74 -13.83
CA LEU A 132 -24.70 5.05 -14.72
C LEU A 132 -25.95 5.47 -13.94
N TYR A 133 -25.97 5.17 -12.64
CA TYR A 133 -27.02 5.54 -11.72
C TYR A 133 -26.53 5.68 -10.28
N SER A 134 -27.31 6.39 -9.48
CA SER A 134 -27.27 6.34 -8.02
C SER A 134 -28.69 6.41 -7.47
N PHE A 135 -28.91 5.87 -6.28
CA PHE A 135 -30.23 5.90 -5.66
C PHE A 135 -30.17 5.94 -4.14
N GLY A 136 -31.19 6.52 -3.51
CA GLY A 136 -31.32 6.55 -2.07
C GLY A 136 -32.59 7.24 -1.58
N PRO A 137 -32.95 7.07 -0.30
CA PRO A 137 -32.27 6.22 0.69
C PRO A 137 -32.61 4.73 0.52
N ASN A 138 -31.70 3.86 0.94
CA ASN A 138 -31.92 2.42 1.10
C ASN A 138 -31.27 1.96 2.41
N PRO A 139 -32.02 1.52 3.44
CA PRO A 139 -33.46 1.28 3.46
C PRO A 139 -34.32 2.52 3.22
N CYS A 140 -35.47 2.34 2.56
CA CYS A 140 -36.43 3.39 2.24
C CYS A 140 -37.68 3.31 3.14
N GLN A 141 -38.33 4.45 3.37
CA GLN A 141 -39.62 4.52 4.07
C GLN A 141 -40.79 4.64 3.11
N ASN A 142 -40.83 5.69 2.27
CA ASN A 142 -41.96 5.93 1.37
C ASN A 142 -41.55 6.06 -0.10
N SER A 143 -40.27 6.30 -0.36
CA SER A 143 -39.77 6.59 -1.69
C SER A 143 -38.27 6.43 -1.78
N ILE A 144 -37.79 6.20 -2.99
CA ILE A 144 -36.38 6.23 -3.35
C ILE A 144 -36.21 7.25 -4.47
N VAL A 145 -35.23 8.14 -4.31
CA VAL A 145 -34.77 9.06 -5.36
C VAL A 145 -33.71 8.37 -6.19
N PHE A 146 -33.83 8.48 -7.50
CA PHE A 146 -32.86 7.98 -8.47
C PHE A 146 -32.24 9.12 -9.23
N HIS A 147 -30.96 8.96 -9.54
CA HIS A 147 -30.23 9.74 -10.53
C HIS A 147 -29.69 8.76 -11.56
N LEU A 148 -29.94 9.01 -12.84
CA LEU A 148 -29.51 8.21 -13.97
C LEU A 148 -28.74 9.10 -14.95
N ASN A 149 -27.68 8.58 -15.56
CA ASN A 149 -27.04 9.23 -16.71
C ASN A 149 -27.77 8.81 -17.99
N GLY A 150 -28.97 9.39 -18.22
CA GLY A 150 -29.81 9.11 -19.38
C GLY A 150 -31.24 8.69 -19.03
N ILE A 151 -31.83 7.82 -19.86
CA ILE A 151 -33.18 7.29 -19.68
C ILE A 151 -33.08 5.81 -19.29
N GLY A 152 -33.78 5.41 -18.25
CA GLY A 152 -33.86 4.02 -17.83
C GLY A 152 -35.22 3.61 -17.28
N THR A 153 -35.44 2.31 -17.18
CA THR A 153 -36.61 1.71 -16.56
C THR A 153 -36.21 1.04 -15.27
N ILE A 154 -36.92 1.35 -14.19
CA ILE A 154 -36.75 0.74 -12.87
C ILE A 154 -37.93 -0.20 -12.63
N GLU A 155 -37.64 -1.44 -12.27
CA GLU A 155 -38.64 -2.45 -11.95
C GLU A 155 -38.30 -3.14 -10.63
N ILE A 156 -39.26 -3.22 -9.72
CA ILE A 156 -39.10 -3.78 -8.38
C ILE A 156 -39.80 -5.12 -8.32
N PHE A 157 -39.10 -6.14 -7.83
CA PHE A 157 -39.59 -7.50 -7.65
C PHE A 157 -39.58 -7.88 -6.18
N ASP A 158 -40.58 -8.63 -5.74
CA ASP A 158 -40.50 -9.33 -4.47
C ASP A 158 -39.58 -10.57 -4.56
N LEU A 159 -39.30 -11.21 -3.42
CA LEU A 159 -38.44 -12.40 -3.36
C LEU A 159 -39.00 -13.62 -4.11
N THR A 160 -40.27 -13.59 -4.54
CA THR A 160 -40.86 -14.64 -5.38
C THR A 160 -40.69 -14.36 -6.87
N GLY A 161 -40.11 -13.21 -7.23
CA GLY A 161 -39.91 -12.78 -8.62
C GLY A 161 -41.12 -12.09 -9.23
N ARG A 162 -42.14 -11.72 -8.44
CA ARG A 162 -43.30 -10.97 -8.94
C ARG A 162 -42.97 -9.47 -8.98
N SER A 163 -43.22 -8.84 -10.12
CA SER A 163 -43.07 -7.39 -10.31
C SER A 163 -44.12 -6.63 -9.49
N VAL A 164 -43.67 -5.72 -8.64
CA VAL A 164 -44.45 -4.93 -7.67
C VAL A 164 -44.59 -3.48 -8.13
N LEU A 165 -43.54 -2.92 -8.73
CA LEU A 165 -43.52 -1.55 -9.25
C LEU A 165 -42.69 -1.49 -10.53
N LYS A 166 -43.09 -0.62 -11.47
CA LYS A 166 -42.32 -0.34 -12.67
C LYS A 166 -42.48 1.12 -13.06
N GLN A 167 -41.37 1.80 -13.31
CA GLN A 167 -41.36 3.23 -13.64
C GLN A 167 -40.22 3.58 -14.60
N ASN A 168 -40.49 4.44 -15.58
CA ASN A 168 -39.45 5.03 -16.42
C ASN A 168 -38.94 6.32 -15.78
N ILE A 169 -37.62 6.51 -15.79
CA ILE A 169 -36.94 7.67 -15.23
C ILE A 169 -36.00 8.27 -16.27
N SER A 170 -36.01 9.59 -16.39
CA SER A 170 -35.11 10.37 -17.24
C SER A 170 -34.28 11.31 -16.37
N ASN A 171 -32.96 11.14 -16.35
CA ASN A 171 -31.98 11.87 -15.54
C ASN A 171 -32.16 11.77 -14.01
N SER A 172 -33.34 12.06 -13.48
CA SER A 172 -33.69 11.85 -12.08
C SER A 172 -35.18 11.61 -11.92
N GLY A 173 -35.57 10.87 -10.89
CA GLY A 173 -36.97 10.58 -10.60
C GLY A 173 -37.15 9.97 -9.22
N VAL A 174 -38.40 9.96 -8.77
CA VAL A 174 -38.78 9.40 -7.47
C VAL A 174 -39.67 8.18 -7.71
N VAL A 175 -39.28 7.04 -7.16
CA VAL A 175 -40.10 5.83 -7.13
C VAL A 175 -40.83 5.78 -5.79
N ASN A 176 -42.15 5.68 -5.84
CA ASN A 176 -43.01 5.69 -4.65
C ASN A 176 -43.21 4.27 -4.11
N PHE A 177 -42.73 4.03 -2.90
CA PHE A 177 -42.83 2.77 -2.15
C PHE A 177 -43.96 2.77 -1.09
N THR A 178 -44.80 3.81 -1.05
CA THR A 178 -45.85 3.96 -0.03
C THR A 178 -46.84 2.79 -0.03
N GLN A 179 -47.13 2.21 -1.20
CA GLN A 179 -48.04 1.08 -1.35
C GLN A 179 -47.33 -0.28 -1.34
N VAL A 180 -46.01 -0.29 -1.12
CA VAL A 180 -45.20 -1.51 -1.04
C VAL A 180 -45.08 -1.91 0.42
N ALA A 181 -45.35 -3.19 0.71
CA ALA A 181 -45.23 -3.73 2.06
C ALA A 181 -43.78 -3.65 2.56
N SER A 182 -43.58 -3.63 3.88
CA SER A 182 -42.25 -3.71 4.46
C SER A 182 -41.60 -5.06 4.17
N GLY A 183 -40.32 -5.05 3.79
CA GLY A 183 -39.61 -6.26 3.39
C GLY A 183 -38.40 -6.01 2.49
N HIS A 184 -37.89 -7.10 1.94
CA HIS A 184 -36.77 -7.10 1.00
C HIS A 184 -37.27 -7.27 -0.44
N TYR A 185 -36.68 -6.50 -1.34
CA TYR A 185 -37.02 -6.46 -2.75
C TYR A 185 -35.76 -6.50 -3.61
N LEU A 186 -35.90 -7.01 -4.83
CA LEU A 186 -34.88 -6.89 -5.87
C LEU A 186 -35.31 -5.80 -6.84
N MET A 187 -34.41 -4.89 -7.15
CA MET A 187 -34.64 -3.81 -8.09
C MET A 187 -33.81 -4.03 -9.33
N GLN A 188 -34.46 -4.07 -10.50
CA GLN A 188 -33.80 -4.07 -11.78
C GLN A 188 -33.81 -2.68 -12.39
N ILE A 189 -32.65 -2.21 -12.84
CA ILE A 189 -32.46 -0.92 -13.51
C ILE A 189 -31.95 -1.22 -14.92
N ARG A 190 -32.74 -0.82 -15.92
CA ARG A 190 -32.40 -1.00 -17.34
C ARG A 190 -32.04 0.34 -17.95
N ILE A 191 -30.83 0.50 -18.45
CA ILE A 191 -30.32 1.71 -19.13
C ILE A 191 -29.77 1.26 -20.49
N GLY A 192 -30.48 1.56 -21.59
CA GLY A 192 -30.15 1.01 -22.90
C GLY A 192 -30.20 -0.54 -22.90
N GLU A 193 -29.09 -1.18 -23.28
CA GLU A 193 -28.94 -2.65 -23.25
C GLU A 193 -28.47 -3.18 -21.89
N THR A 194 -28.00 -2.30 -21.00
CA THR A 194 -27.47 -2.67 -19.68
C THR A 194 -28.61 -2.94 -18.71
N LEU A 195 -28.56 -4.08 -18.01
CA LEU A 195 -29.48 -4.45 -16.94
C LEU A 195 -28.69 -4.66 -15.64
N LEU A 196 -29.02 -3.89 -14.61
CA LEU A 196 -28.37 -3.89 -13.29
C LEU A 196 -29.39 -4.34 -12.25
N THR A 197 -28.95 -5.06 -11.22
CA THR A 197 -29.84 -5.57 -10.16
C THR A 197 -29.31 -5.18 -8.79
N GLU A 198 -30.15 -4.56 -7.99
CA GLU A 198 -29.81 -4.05 -6.66
C GLU A 198 -30.79 -4.56 -5.61
N LYS A 199 -30.31 -4.67 -4.36
CA LYS A 199 -31.18 -5.02 -3.23
C LYS A 199 -31.81 -3.75 -2.65
N VAL A 200 -33.13 -3.76 -2.46
CA VAL A 200 -33.86 -2.67 -1.80
C VAL A 200 -34.54 -3.18 -0.53
N ILE A 201 -34.47 -2.38 0.53
CA ILE A 201 -35.12 -2.65 1.81
C ILE A 201 -36.18 -1.58 2.04
N LYS A 202 -37.42 -2.01 2.27
CA LYS A 202 -38.53 -1.16 2.69
C LYS A 202 -38.79 -1.39 4.17
N ASN A 203 -38.59 -0.35 4.99
CA ASN A 203 -38.92 -0.35 6.42
C ASN A 203 -40.40 -0.09 6.62
#